data_AF-A0A286TX42-F1
#
_entry.id   AF-A0A286TX42-F1
#
_cell.length_a   1.000
_cell.length_b   1.000
_cell.length_c   1.000
_cell.angle_alpha   90.00
_cell.angle_beta   90.00
_cell.angle_gamma   90.00
#
_symmetry.space_group_name_H-M   'P 1'
#
loop_
_entity.id
_entity.type
_entity.pdbx_description
1 polymer ?
#
loop_
_entity_poly.entity_id
_entity_poly.type
_entity_poly.pdbx_seq_one_letter_code
_entity_poly.pdbx_strand_id
1 'polypeptide(L)'
;MAMYPFEKYYAPEWETIKTLDALNEILSDNKTIWLVYIFQDHMESLYPEIMSSINQDFTVAKKFPGTLNGGSVYVCVNDKSQRLNTYF
;
A
#
# COMPACT_ATOMS: atom_id res chain seq x y z
N MET A 1 12.26 -10.59 -2.90
CA MET A 1 13.40 -9.92 -3.60
C MET A 1 12.96 -8.75 -4.49
N ALA A 2 11.85 -8.05 -4.19
CA ALA A 2 11.35 -6.96 -5.04
C ALA A 2 11.54 -5.54 -4.44
N MET A 3 12.21 -5.45 -3.29
CA MET A 3 12.35 -4.21 -2.50
C MET A 3 13.50 -3.32 -3.01
N TYR A 4 14.61 -3.92 -3.40
CA TYR A 4 15.83 -3.23 -3.81
C TYR A 4 15.68 -2.23 -4.98
N PRO A 5 14.86 -2.50 -6.03
CA PRO A 5 14.71 -1.55 -7.12
C PRO A 5 13.96 -0.27 -6.71
N PHE A 6 12.97 -0.38 -5.82
CA PHE A 6 12.18 0.78 -5.36
C PHE A 6 13.01 1.70 -4.47
N GLU A 7 13.67 1.13 -3.46
CA GLU A 7 14.52 1.88 -2.51
C GLU A 7 15.70 2.57 -3.22
N LYS A 8 16.25 1.95 -4.27
CA LYS A 8 17.48 2.44 -4.90
C LYS A 8 17.27 3.32 -6.12
N TYR A 9 16.19 3.13 -6.88
CA TYR A 9 16.06 3.76 -8.20
C TYR A 9 14.76 4.54 -8.43
N TYR A 10 13.65 4.15 -7.81
CA TYR A 10 12.35 4.71 -8.17
C TYR A 10 11.81 5.73 -7.15
N ALA A 11 12.02 5.52 -5.85
CA ALA A 11 11.56 6.46 -4.83
C ALA A 11 12.35 6.28 -3.51
N PRO A 12 13.61 6.71 -3.44
CA PRO A 12 14.46 6.53 -2.24
C PRO A 12 13.93 7.27 -1.00
N GLU A 13 13.08 8.28 -1.21
CA GLU A 13 12.44 9.07 -0.15
C GLU A 13 11.20 8.37 0.46
N TRP A 14 10.70 7.30 -0.16
CA TRP A 14 9.49 6.62 0.31
C TRP A 14 9.81 5.68 1.46
N GLU A 15 9.09 5.85 2.56
CA GLU A 15 9.16 4.96 3.70
C GLU A 15 8.68 3.56 3.30
N THR A 16 9.51 2.55 3.53
CA THR A 16 9.13 1.16 3.25
C THR A 16 8.72 0.44 4.52
N ILE A 17 7.50 -0.09 4.49
CA ILE A 17 6.87 -0.73 5.63
C ILE A 17 7.10 -2.25 5.56
N LYS A 18 7.52 -2.86 6.67
CA LYS A 18 7.72 -4.32 6.79
C LYS A 18 6.89 -4.96 7.90
N THR A 19 6.29 -4.17 8.77
CA THR A 19 5.53 -4.62 9.93
C THR A 19 4.17 -3.92 9.96
N LEU A 20 3.19 -4.58 10.58
CA LEU A 20 1.86 -4.00 10.76
C LEU A 20 1.91 -2.77 11.68
N ASP A 21 2.76 -2.77 12.70
CA ASP A 21 2.90 -1.63 13.62
C ASP A 21 3.37 -0.37 12.88
N ALA A 22 4.36 -0.49 12.00
CA ALA A 22 4.82 0.65 11.19
C ALA A 22 3.72 1.16 10.23
N LEU A 23 2.89 0.26 9.68
CA LEU A 23 1.72 0.67 8.91
C LEU A 23 0.72 1.45 9.78
N ASN A 24 0.45 0.96 10.99
CA ASN A 24 -0.50 1.58 11.91
C ASN A 24 -0.02 2.95 12.40
N GLU A 25 1.28 3.13 12.63
CA GLU A 25 1.87 4.43 12.97
C GLU A 25 1.64 5.45 11.86
N ILE A 26 1.91 5.09 10.60
CA ILE A 26 1.68 5.97 9.45
C ILE A 26 0.18 6.27 9.29
N LEU A 27 -0.68 5.26 9.49
CA LEU A 27 -2.13 5.42 9.43
C LEU A 27 -2.70 6.27 10.58
N SER A 28 -1.98 6.43 11.68
CA SER A 28 -2.42 7.25 12.83
C SER A 28 -2.45 8.74 12.50
N ASP A 29 -1.62 9.17 11.56
CA ASP A 29 -1.65 10.52 11.01
C ASP A 29 -2.93 10.72 10.20
N ASN A 30 -3.66 11.82 10.46
CA ASN A 30 -4.94 12.12 9.80
C ASN A 30 -4.77 12.68 8.37
N LYS A 31 -3.79 12.14 7.63
CA LYS A 31 -3.40 12.56 6.28
C LYS A 31 -3.87 11.54 5.26
N THR A 32 -3.99 11.97 4.01
CA THR A 32 -4.19 11.05 2.88
C THR A 32 -2.91 10.27 2.63
N ILE A 33 -3.00 8.95 2.62
CA ILE A 33 -1.85 8.05 2.44
C ILE A 33 -2.00 7.31 1.12
N TRP A 34 -0.96 7.39 0.29
CA TRP A 34 -0.84 6.62 -0.95
C TRP A 34 0.09 5.44 -0.71
N LEU A 35 -0.38 4.25 -1.04
CA LEU A 35 0.37 3.01 -0.87
C LEU A 35 0.55 2.34 -2.22
N VAL A 36 1.79 1.89 -2.49
CA VAL A 36 2.12 1.14 -3.70
C VAL A 36 2.68 -0.22 -3.32
N TYR A 37 2.11 -1.28 -3.87
CA TYR A 37 2.64 -2.63 -3.70
C TYR A 37 2.56 -3.45 -4.98
N ILE A 38 3.32 -4.54 -5.01
CA ILE A 38 3.47 -5.43 -6.14
C ILE A 38 3.42 -6.89 -5.68
N PHE A 39 3.19 -7.82 -6.62
CA PHE A 39 3.13 -9.26 -6.33
C PHE A 39 2.16 -9.62 -5.20
N GLN A 40 0.87 -9.32 -5.39
CA GLN A 40 -0.18 -9.56 -4.38
C GLN A 40 -0.10 -10.97 -3.75
N ASP A 41 -0.01 -12.03 -4.54
CA ASP A 41 0.06 -13.40 -4.02
C ASP A 41 1.27 -13.62 -3.09
N HIS A 42 2.40 -12.98 -3.38
CA HIS A 42 3.58 -13.03 -2.51
C HIS A 42 3.36 -12.22 -1.23
N MET A 43 2.69 -11.07 -1.32
CA MET A 43 2.34 -10.26 -0.16
C MET A 43 1.35 -10.98 0.75
N GLU A 44 0.34 -11.65 0.20
CA GLU A 44 -0.62 -12.45 0.94
C GLU A 44 0.05 -13.63 1.64
N SER A 45 1.05 -14.25 1.00
CA SER A 45 1.79 -15.36 1.61
C SER A 45 2.80 -14.92 2.69
N LEU A 46 3.49 -13.80 2.50
CA LEU A 46 4.60 -13.37 3.38
C LEU A 46 4.16 -12.38 4.45
N TYR A 47 3.13 -11.57 4.17
CA TYR A 47 2.65 -10.48 5.01
C TYR A 47 1.11 -10.46 5.07
N PRO A 48 0.46 -11.57 5.46
CA PRO A 48 -1.01 -11.69 5.43
C PRO A 48 -1.71 -10.62 6.28
N GLU A 49 -1.13 -10.25 7.42
CA GLU A 49 -1.70 -9.25 8.32
C GLU A 49 -1.69 -7.83 7.72
N ILE A 50 -0.59 -7.46 7.05
CA ILE A 50 -0.47 -6.20 6.32
C ILE A 50 -1.49 -6.17 5.18
N MET A 51 -1.61 -7.26 4.42
CA MET A 51 -2.61 -7.35 3.35
C MET A 51 -4.04 -7.25 3.86
N SER A 52 -4.33 -7.83 5.02
CA SER A 52 -5.65 -7.69 5.66
C SER A 52 -5.95 -6.23 6.01
N SER A 53 -5.00 -5.50 6.59
CA SER A 53 -5.16 -4.07 6.88
C SER A 53 -5.31 -3.25 5.59
N ILE A 54 -4.49 -3.49 4.57
CA ILE A 54 -4.62 -2.82 3.27
C ILE A 54 -6.03 -3.01 2.69
N ASN A 55 -6.55 -4.23 2.70
CA ASN A 55 -7.88 -4.55 2.18
C ASN A 55 -9.02 -3.89 2.98
N GLN A 56 -8.81 -3.66 4.28
CA GLN A 56 -9.80 -3.04 5.16
C GLN A 56 -9.79 -1.51 5.06
N ASP A 57 -8.59 -0.93 4.97
CA ASP A 57 -8.37 0.50 5.19
C ASP A 57 -8.13 1.27 3.90
N PHE A 58 -7.69 0.62 2.82
CA PHE A 58 -7.36 1.28 1.56
C PHE A 58 -8.33 0.91 0.44
N THR A 59 -8.50 1.83 -0.50
CA THR A 59 -9.18 1.57 -1.77
C THR A 59 -8.16 1.54 -2.91
N VAL A 60 -8.28 0.58 -3.82
CA VAL A 60 -7.43 0.52 -5.02
C VAL A 60 -7.79 1.68 -5.95
N ALA A 61 -6.91 2.68 -6.05
CA ALA A 61 -7.07 3.80 -6.97
C ALA A 61 -6.70 3.40 -8.40
N LYS A 62 -5.68 2.55 -8.57
CA LYS A 62 -5.23 2.06 -9.88
C LYS A 62 -4.53 0.71 -9.79
N LYS A 63 -4.73 -0.12 -10.81
CA LYS A 63 -3.97 -1.37 -11.04
C LYS A 63 -3.29 -1.31 -12.40
N PHE A 64 -2.00 -1.64 -12.43
CA PHE A 64 -1.20 -1.75 -13.65
C PHE A 64 -0.79 -3.22 -13.84
N PRO A 65 -1.51 -3.99 -14.68
CA PRO A 65 -1.19 -5.39 -14.92
C PRO A 65 0.02 -5.57 -15.85
N GLY A 66 0.70 -6.71 -15.74
CA GLY A 66 1.77 -7.13 -16.67
C GLY A 66 3.12 -6.44 -16.46
N THR A 67 3.26 -5.61 -15.44
CA THR A 67 4.45 -4.78 -15.19
C THR A 67 5.63 -5.54 -14.60
N LEU A 68 5.43 -6.79 -14.15
CA LEU A 68 6.43 -7.60 -13.45
C LEU A 68 6.33 -9.09 -13.79
N ASN A 69 6.72 -9.47 -15.02
CA ASN A 69 6.65 -10.86 -15.49
C ASN A 69 5.26 -11.52 -15.29
N GLY A 70 4.19 -10.77 -15.59
CA GLY A 70 2.80 -11.19 -15.35
C GLY A 70 2.20 -10.72 -14.02
N GLY A 71 3.00 -10.17 -13.11
CA GLY A 71 2.53 -9.51 -11.88
C GLY A 71 1.84 -8.17 -12.14
N SER A 72 1.18 -7.63 -11.11
CA SER A 72 0.52 -6.32 -11.14
C SER A 72 1.11 -5.37 -10.11
N VAL A 73 1.15 -4.08 -10.46
CA VAL A 73 1.37 -2.98 -9.50
C VAL A 73 0.02 -2.44 -9.07
N TYR A 74 -0.16 -2.31 -7.77
CA TYR A 74 -1.35 -1.74 -7.14
C TYR A 74 -0.99 -0.40 -6.54
N VAL A 75 -1.82 0.60 -6.82
CA VAL A 75 -1.79 1.91 -6.19
C VAL A 75 -3.08 2.07 -5.42
N CYS A 76 -2.94 2.23 -4.11
CA CYS A 76 -4.02 2.30 -3.16
C CYS A 76 -4.00 3.65 -2.44
N VAL A 77 -5.17 4.09 -1.99
CA VAL A 77 -5.32 5.32 -1.23
C VAL A 77 -6.15 5.06 0.03
N ASN A 78 -5.67 5.59 1.14
CA ASN A 78 -6.43 5.76 2.37
C ASN A 78 -6.67 7.26 2.52
N ASP A 79 -7.89 7.69 2.23
CA ASP A 79 -8.30 9.07 2.41
C ASP A 79 -9.33 9.17 3.53
N LYS A 80 -8.85 9.46 4.75
CA LYS A 80 -9.71 9.68 5.91
C LYS A 80 -10.55 10.97 5.80
N SER A 81 -10.18 11.91 4.91
CA SER A 81 -10.96 13.14 4.69
C SER A 81 -12.32 12.86 4.04
N GLN A 82 -12.38 11.85 3.16
CA GLN A 82 -13.61 11.47 2.43
C GLN A 82 -14.63 10.72 3.32
N ARG A 83 -14.17 10.08 4.41
CA ARG A 83 -15.06 9.34 5.34
C ARG A 83 -15.90 10.24 6.24
N LEU A 84 -15.56 11.52 6.38
CA LEU A 84 -16.27 12.47 7.25
C LEU A 84 -17.46 13.18 6.57
N ASN A 85 -17.66 12.98 5.26
CA ASN A 85 -18.63 13.75 4.47
C ASN A 85 -19.98 13.06 4.22
N THR A 86 -20.33 11.99 4.96
CA THR A 86 -21.60 11.24 4.76
C THR A 86 -22.65 11.51 5.86
N TYR A 87 -22.56 12.62 6.60
CA TYR A 87 -23.58 13.01 7.58
C TYR A 87 -23.95 14.49 7.46
N PHE A 88 -24.58 14.87 6.35
CA PHE A 88 -25.44 16.06 6.26
C PHE A 88 -26.56 15.81 5.25
#